data_AF-A0A6A4BKP2-F1
#
_entry.id   AF-A0A6A4BKP2-F1
#
_cell.length_a   1.000
_cell.length_b   1.000
_cell.length_c   1.000
_cell.angle_alpha   90.00
_cell.angle_beta   90.00
_cell.angle_gamma   90.00
#
_symmetry.space_group_name_H-M   'P 1'
#
loop_
_entity.id
_entity.type
_entity.pdbx_description
1 polymer ?
#
loop_
_entity_poly.entity_id
_entity_poly.type
_entity_poly.pdbx_seq_one_letter_code
_entity_poly.pdbx_strand_id
1 'polypeptide(L)'
;MKTAVPHARVFTSDELDALKNGEPSAETDEKEEYEKELEERLFPLDEIELQRHRKKNAEQQKKLSLSELSALLDIPEEKLTRTRDSSPGVLSSPEYWLRWYKETLAASEAAKRANRDF
;
A
#
# COMPACT_ATOMS: atom_id res chain seq x y z
N MET A 1 -33.62 23.82 -32.08
CA MET A 1 -32.15 23.81 -31.89
C MET A 1 -31.85 24.39 -30.51
N LYS A 2 -31.22 23.63 -29.61
CA LYS A 2 -30.84 24.12 -28.28
C LYS A 2 -29.48 24.82 -28.41
N THR A 3 -29.42 26.12 -28.15
CA THR A 3 -28.16 26.87 -28.09
C THR A 3 -27.41 26.47 -26.82
N ALA A 4 -26.16 26.01 -26.96
CA ALA A 4 -25.31 25.71 -25.82
C ALA A 4 -25.03 27.01 -25.04
N VAL A 5 -25.35 27.02 -23.75
CA VAL A 5 -25.00 28.11 -22.85
C VAL A 5 -23.47 28.08 -22.70
N PRO A 6 -22.74 29.18 -22.95
CA PRO A 6 -21.30 29.20 -22.76
C PRO A 6 -20.99 28.92 -21.29
N HIS A 7 -20.14 27.93 -21.03
CA HIS A 7 -19.69 27.62 -19.68
C HIS A 7 -19.04 28.88 -19.10
N ALA A 8 -19.57 29.39 -17.98
CA ALA A 8 -18.96 30.52 -17.29
C ALA A 8 -17.52 30.14 -16.95
N ARG A 9 -16.57 31.01 -17.28
CA ARG A 9 -15.15 30.77 -17.03
C ARG A 9 -14.95 30.70 -15.51
N VAL A 10 -14.59 29.53 -15.01
CA VAL A 10 -14.46 29.25 -13.56
C VAL A 10 -13.18 29.86 -13.00
N PHE A 11 -12.15 30.02 -13.84
CA PHE A 11 -10.85 30.57 -13.48
C PHE A 11 -10.52 31.81 -14.31
N THR A 12 -9.92 32.79 -13.68
CA THR A 12 -9.24 33.92 -14.33
C THR A 12 -8.00 33.43 -15.08
N SER A 13 -7.45 34.28 -15.98
CA SER A 13 -6.24 33.92 -16.74
C SER A 13 -5.05 33.69 -15.81
N ASP A 14 -4.96 34.49 -14.76
CA ASP A 14 -3.85 34.46 -13.80
C ASP A 14 -3.91 33.20 -12.93
N GLU A 15 -5.10 32.77 -12.50
CA GLU A 15 -5.31 31.50 -11.79
C GLU A 15 -4.96 30.28 -12.67
N LEU A 16 -5.23 30.37 -13.96
CA LEU A 16 -4.88 29.33 -14.94
C LEU A 16 -3.36 29.23 -15.15
N ASP A 17 -2.68 30.37 -15.24
CA ASP A 17 -1.22 30.41 -15.36
C ASP A 17 -0.56 29.94 -14.06
N ALA A 18 -1.06 30.33 -12.89
CA ALA A 18 -0.60 29.84 -11.59
C ALA A 18 -0.72 28.30 -11.49
N LEU A 19 -1.88 27.75 -11.87
CA LEU A 19 -2.11 26.29 -11.88
C LEU A 19 -1.16 25.58 -12.86
N LYS A 20 -0.97 26.15 -14.06
CA LYS A 20 -0.07 25.61 -15.09
C LYS A 20 1.39 25.64 -14.65
N ASN A 21 1.78 26.67 -13.88
CA ASN A 21 3.12 26.83 -13.32
C ASN A 21 3.33 26.02 -12.03
N GLY A 22 2.29 25.37 -11.51
CA GLY A 22 2.35 24.61 -10.26
C GLY A 22 2.57 25.50 -9.04
N GLU A 23 2.15 26.76 -9.12
CA GLU A 23 2.20 27.67 -7.99
C GLU A 23 1.24 27.17 -6.90
N PRO A 24 1.68 27.12 -5.63
CA PRO A 24 0.85 26.62 -4.54
C PRO A 24 -0.41 27.49 -4.42
N SER A 25 -1.57 26.84 -4.33
CA SER A 25 -2.83 27.52 -4.00
C SER A 25 -2.71 28.20 -2.63
N ALA A 26 -3.53 29.23 -2.39
CA ALA A 26 -3.61 29.91 -1.10
C ALA A 26 -4.25 29.06 0.02
N GLU A 27 -4.40 27.75 -0.18
CA GLU A 27 -4.85 26.78 0.83
C GLU A 27 -3.69 26.54 1.80
N THR A 28 -3.68 27.32 2.86
CA THR A 28 -2.82 27.13 4.02
C THR A 28 -3.42 26.09 4.96
N ASP A 29 -2.56 25.17 5.43
CA ASP A 29 -2.72 24.32 6.61
C ASP A 29 -3.58 23.04 6.54
N GLU A 30 -3.66 22.35 5.40
CA GLU A 30 -4.11 20.93 5.40
C GLU A 30 -3.08 19.98 6.06
N LYS A 31 -1.85 20.44 6.27
CA LYS A 31 -0.76 19.59 6.76
C LYS A 31 -0.99 19.10 8.19
N GLU A 32 -1.49 19.97 9.08
CA GLU A 32 -1.78 19.60 10.47
C GLU A 32 -2.99 18.66 10.57
N GLU A 33 -4.02 18.87 9.74
CA GLU A 33 -5.18 17.95 9.69
C GLU A 33 -4.77 16.58 9.14
N TYR A 34 -3.90 16.55 8.13
CA TYR A 34 -3.36 15.31 7.58
C TYR A 34 -2.50 14.55 8.59
N GLU A 35 -1.62 15.24 9.32
CA GLU A 35 -0.81 14.65 10.39
C GLU A 35 -1.70 14.05 11.50
N LYS A 36 -2.75 14.78 11.90
CA LYS A 36 -3.72 14.33 12.90
C LYS A 36 -4.52 13.11 12.45
N GLU A 37 -5.00 13.08 11.21
CA GLU A 37 -5.68 11.90 10.66
C GLU A 37 -4.76 10.68 10.61
N LEU A 38 -3.46 10.90 10.37
CA LEU A 38 -2.44 9.84 10.36
C LEU A 38 -2.22 9.27 11.76
N GLU A 39 -2.11 10.13 12.78
CA GLU A 39 -2.01 9.73 14.18
C GLU A 39 -3.25 8.97 14.66
N GLU A 40 -4.45 9.43 14.29
CA GLU A 40 -5.72 8.76 14.63
C GLU A 40 -5.85 7.37 13.97
N ARG A 41 -5.24 7.17 12.79
CA ARG A 41 -5.15 5.87 12.11
C ARG A 41 -4.02 4.99 12.65
N LEU A 42 -3.06 5.57 13.38
CA LEU A 42 -1.94 4.84 13.94
C LEU A 42 -2.42 4.03 15.16
N PHE A 43 -2.95 2.84 14.89
CA PHE A 43 -3.24 1.89 15.96
C PHE A 43 -1.93 1.55 16.67
N PRO A 44 -1.83 1.76 18.01
CA PRO A 44 -0.66 1.33 18.75
C PRO A 44 -0.45 -0.16 18.49
N LEU A 45 0.65 -0.50 17.81
CA LEU A 45 1.08 -1.88 17.73
C LEU A 45 1.48 -2.28 19.14
N ASP A 46 0.59 -2.97 19.86
CA ASP A 46 1.00 -3.66 21.07
C ASP A 46 1.91 -4.82 20.63
N GLU A 47 3.21 -4.56 20.70
CA GLU A 47 4.26 -5.52 20.36
C GLU A 47 4.06 -6.82 21.14
N ILE A 48 3.52 -6.78 22.37
CA ILE A 48 3.26 -7.98 23.17
C ILE A 48 2.11 -8.80 22.56
N GLU A 49 1.02 -8.15 22.18
CA GLU A 49 -0.10 -8.81 21.50
C GLU A 49 0.34 -9.35 20.13
N LEU A 50 1.08 -8.58 19.35
CA LEU A 50 1.59 -9.01 18.05
C LEU A 50 2.48 -10.24 18.18
N GLN A 51 3.40 -10.26 19.14
CA GLN A 51 4.26 -11.41 19.39
C GLN A 51 3.46 -12.62 19.87
N ARG A 52 2.44 -12.43 20.70
CA ARG A 52 1.49 -13.50 21.09
C ARG A 52 0.74 -14.07 19.88
N HIS A 53 0.25 -13.21 18.99
CA HIS A 53 -0.42 -13.62 17.76
C HIS A 53 0.52 -14.36 16.81
N ARG A 54 1.75 -13.87 16.62
CA ARG A 54 2.78 -14.54 15.81
C ARG A 54 3.09 -15.92 16.36
N LYS A 55 3.23 -16.06 17.68
CA LYS A 55 3.50 -17.35 18.32
C LYS A 55 2.33 -18.32 18.14
N LYS A 56 1.08 -17.87 18.38
CA LYS A 56 -0.12 -18.68 18.13
C LYS A 56 -0.24 -19.09 16.67
N ASN A 57 -0.01 -18.18 15.73
CA ASN A 57 -0.04 -18.50 14.30
C ASN A 57 1.06 -19.48 13.92
N ALA A 58 2.28 -19.36 14.46
CA ALA A 58 3.36 -20.29 14.21
C ALA A 58 3.08 -21.69 14.79
N GLU A 59 2.48 -21.77 15.98
CA GLU A 59 2.03 -23.02 16.60
C GLU A 59 0.85 -23.65 15.84
N GLN A 60 -0.04 -22.82 15.29
CA GLN A 60 -1.21 -23.21 14.50
C GLN A 60 -0.90 -23.38 13.01
N GLN A 61 0.32 -23.10 12.55
CA GLN A 61 0.77 -23.36 11.19
C GLN A 61 0.85 -24.87 10.96
N LYS A 62 -0.32 -25.49 10.80
CA LYS A 62 -0.44 -26.82 10.24
C LYS A 62 -0.05 -26.67 8.77
N LYS A 63 1.04 -27.33 8.37
CA LYS A 63 1.31 -27.54 6.94
C LYS A 63 0.19 -28.44 6.42
N LEU A 64 -0.86 -27.82 5.90
CA LEU A 64 -1.94 -28.53 5.23
C LEU A 64 -1.34 -29.27 4.02
N SER A 65 -1.72 -30.52 3.87
CA SER A 65 -1.44 -31.27 2.65
C SER A 65 -2.13 -30.60 1.46
N LEU A 66 -1.64 -30.88 0.25
CA LEU A 66 -2.18 -30.29 -0.97
C LEU A 66 -3.66 -30.66 -1.18
N SER A 67 -4.05 -31.86 -0.74
CA SER A 67 -5.43 -32.34 -0.77
C SER A 67 -6.33 -31.64 0.25
N GLU A 68 -5.85 -31.40 1.48
CA GLU A 68 -6.58 -30.60 2.47
C GLU A 68 -6.78 -29.15 2.01
N LEU A 69 -5.77 -28.56 1.36
CA LEU A 69 -5.89 -27.23 0.76
C LEU A 69 -6.86 -27.21 -0.42
N SER A 70 -6.85 -28.26 -1.25
CA SER A 70 -7.77 -28.39 -2.38
C SER A 70 -9.22 -28.44 -1.90
N ALA A 71 -9.50 -29.25 -0.87
CA ALA A 71 -10.83 -29.36 -0.28
C ALA A 71 -11.28 -28.07 0.41
N LEU A 72 -10.36 -27.35 1.07
CA LEU A 72 -10.68 -26.12 1.79
C LEU A 72 -10.98 -24.94 0.84
N LEU A 73 -10.20 -24.82 -0.24
CA LEU A 73 -10.27 -23.68 -1.15
C LEU A 73 -11.19 -23.92 -2.34
N ASP A 74 -11.68 -25.15 -2.52
CA ASP A 74 -12.41 -25.60 -3.71
C ASP A 74 -11.62 -25.32 -5.01
N ILE A 75 -10.31 -25.54 -4.93
CA ILE A 75 -9.37 -25.37 -6.06
C ILE A 75 -8.74 -26.73 -6.37
N PRO A 76 -8.72 -27.18 -7.64
CA PRO A 76 -8.05 -28.42 -8.00
C PRO A 76 -6.56 -28.43 -7.63
N GLU A 77 -6.08 -29.58 -7.14
CA GLU A 77 -4.68 -29.80 -6.77
C GLU A 77 -3.69 -29.38 -7.88
N GLU A 78 -4.03 -29.63 -9.14
CA GLU A 78 -3.19 -29.28 -10.30
C GLU A 78 -3.00 -27.76 -10.49
N LYS A 79 -4.00 -26.95 -10.13
CA LYS A 79 -3.86 -25.49 -10.12
C LYS A 79 -3.03 -25.04 -8.92
N LEU A 80 -3.19 -25.69 -7.78
CA LEU A 80 -2.43 -25.37 -6.56
C LEU A 80 -0.94 -25.68 -6.74
N THR A 81 -0.58 -26.82 -7.35
CA THR A 81 0.83 -27.17 -7.66
C THR A 81 1.42 -26.17 -8.64
N ARG A 82 0.72 -25.88 -9.74
CA ARG A 82 1.17 -24.90 -10.74
C ARG A 82 1.42 -23.52 -10.13
N THR A 83 0.55 -23.04 -9.26
CA THR A 83 0.71 -21.75 -8.56
C THR A 83 1.87 -21.79 -7.57
N ARG A 84 2.02 -22.89 -6.82
CA ARG A 84 3.17 -23.09 -5.92
C ARG A 84 4.50 -22.99 -6.66
N ASP A 85 4.57 -23.55 -7.86
CA ASP A 85 5.78 -23.54 -8.67
C ASP A 85 5.99 -22.19 -9.39
N SER A 86 4.95 -21.34 -9.49
CA SER A 86 5.02 -19.99 -10.08
C SER A 86 5.54 -18.93 -9.11
N SER A 87 5.49 -19.18 -7.80
CA SER A 87 6.08 -18.32 -6.76
C SER A 87 7.14 -19.12 -6.01
N PRO A 88 8.42 -19.06 -6.43
CA PRO A 88 9.50 -19.68 -5.67
C PRO A 88 9.40 -19.19 -4.23
N GLY A 89 9.47 -20.09 -3.25
CA GLY A 89 9.26 -19.76 -1.83
C GLY A 89 10.14 -18.62 -1.30
N VAL A 90 11.18 -18.24 -2.05
CA VAL A 90 11.96 -17.01 -1.87
C VAL A 90 11.08 -15.76 -1.87
N LEU A 91 10.12 -15.60 -2.81
CA LEU A 91 9.19 -14.46 -2.84
C LEU A 91 8.11 -14.53 -1.75
N SER A 92 8.01 -15.65 -1.04
CA SER A 92 7.10 -15.83 0.10
C SER A 92 7.80 -15.54 1.44
N SER A 93 9.11 -15.27 1.44
CA SER A 93 9.90 -15.12 2.66
C SER A 93 9.90 -13.64 3.11
N PRO A 94 9.64 -13.37 4.40
CA PRO A 94 9.77 -12.02 4.95
C PRO A 94 11.16 -11.43 4.74
N GLU A 95 12.20 -12.26 4.79
CA GLU A 95 13.59 -11.86 4.60
C GLU A 95 13.87 -11.37 3.17
N TYR A 96 13.24 -12.00 2.17
CA TYR A 96 13.32 -11.54 0.78
C TYR A 96 12.73 -10.14 0.63
N TRP A 97 11.52 -9.92 1.14
CA TRP A 97 10.86 -8.61 1.04
C TRP A 97 11.60 -7.53 1.83
N LEU A 98 12.13 -7.87 3.00
CA LEU A 98 12.93 -6.95 3.81
C LEU A 98 14.21 -6.54 3.08
N ARG A 99 14.89 -7.48 2.43
CA ARG A 99 16.09 -7.20 1.63
C ARG A 99 15.76 -6.35 0.41
N TRP A 100 14.74 -6.74 -0.37
CA TRP A 100 14.28 -5.98 -1.53
C TRP A 100 13.91 -4.54 -1.15
N TYR A 101 13.20 -4.36 -0.03
CA TYR A 101 12.83 -3.04 0.48
C TYR A 101 14.07 -2.19 0.81
N LYS A 102 15.06 -2.75 1.53
CA LYS A 102 16.32 -2.04 1.84
C LYS A 102 17.10 -1.66 0.58
N GLU A 103 17.20 -2.58 -0.38
CA GLU A 103 17.87 -2.34 -1.66
C GLU A 103 17.15 -1.25 -2.47
N THR A 104 15.82 -1.30 -2.52
CA THR A 104 14.98 -0.32 -3.21
C THR A 104 15.08 1.07 -2.56
N LEU A 105 15.05 1.14 -1.24
CA LEU A 105 15.29 2.39 -0.50
C LEU A 105 16.67 2.96 -0.78
N ALA A 106 17.71 2.13 -0.84
CA ALA A 106 19.06 2.61 -1.12
C ALA A 106 19.17 3.19 -2.55
N ALA A 107 18.51 2.55 -3.51
CA ALA A 107 18.63 2.86 -4.93
C ALA A 107 17.67 3.96 -5.44
N SER A 108 16.54 4.20 -4.77
CA SER A 108 15.50 5.12 -5.24
C SER A 108 15.33 6.34 -4.34
N GLU A 109 15.68 7.51 -4.86
CA GLU A 109 15.42 8.81 -4.18
C GLU A 109 13.92 9.06 -3.96
N ALA A 110 13.06 8.55 -4.84
CA ALA A 110 11.62 8.60 -4.63
C ALA A 110 11.20 7.75 -3.43
N ALA A 111 11.78 6.54 -3.28
CA ALA A 111 11.53 5.68 -2.13
C ALA A 111 12.09 6.29 -0.84
N LYS A 112 13.28 6.90 -0.85
CA LYS A 112 13.84 7.60 0.30
C LYS A 112 12.97 8.77 0.74
N ARG A 113 12.47 9.56 -0.22
CA ARG A 113 11.57 10.69 0.07
C ARG A 113 10.26 10.20 0.66
N ALA A 114 9.62 9.21 0.04
CA ALA A 114 8.38 8.63 0.54
C ALA A 114 8.52 8.03 1.94
N ASN A 115 9.68 7.46 2.26
CA ASN A 115 9.95 6.85 3.56
C ASN A 115 10.49 7.83 4.62
N ARG A 116 10.70 9.10 4.27
CA ARG A 116 11.13 10.14 5.22
C ARG A 116 9.97 10.67 6.06
N ASP A 117 8.75 10.46 5.58
CA ASP A 117 7.52 10.98 6.14
C ASP A 117 6.72 9.88 6.90
N PHE A 118 7.39 8.78 7.26
CA PHE A 118 6.88 7.65 8.08
C PHE A 118 7.72 7.45 9.34
#